data_AF-A0A9E5C881-F1
#
_entry.id   AF-A0A9E5C881-F1
#
_cell.length_a   1.000
_cell.length_b   1.000
_cell.length_c   1.000
_cell.angle_alpha   90.00
_cell.angle_beta   90.00
_cell.angle_gamma   90.00
#
_symmetry.space_group_name_H-M   'P 1'
#
loop_
_entity.id
_entity.type
_entity.pdbx_description
1 polymer ?
#
loop_
_entity_poly.entity_id
_entity_poly.type
_entity_poly.pdbx_seq_one_letter_code
_entity_poly.pdbx_strand_id
1 'polypeptide(L)' 'MEKQPVDNPEPDMLDEYDFADGARGKYAKLYDEGTNLVLLDPDVAEVFPNSGSVNRALRALADLIRQHASKTLS' A
#
# COMPACT_ATOMS: atom_id res chain seq x y z
N MET A 1 35.03 38.13 -15.99
CA MET A 1 33.70 37.55 -16.26
C MET A 1 32.81 37.95 -15.11
N GLU A 2 32.09 39.05 -15.29
CA GLU A 2 31.11 39.52 -14.31
C GLU A 2 29.91 38.57 -14.31
N LYS A 3 29.47 38.17 -13.12
CA LYS A 3 28.25 37.35 -12.96
C LYS A 3 27.05 38.25 -13.22
N GLN A 4 26.24 37.90 -14.22
CA GLN A 4 24.96 38.57 -14.47
C GLN A 4 24.02 38.35 -13.27
N PRO A 5 23.19 39.34 -12.89
CA PRO A 5 22.19 39.16 -11.85
C PRO A 5 21.07 38.31 -12.43
N VAL A 6 20.74 37.19 -11.78
CA VAL A 6 19.60 36.36 -12.15
C VAL A 6 18.36 36.99 -11.55
N ASP A 7 17.85 38.03 -12.21
CA ASP A 7 16.55 38.64 -11.94
C ASP A 7 15.49 37.94 -12.80
N ASN A 8 14.92 36.85 -12.28
CA ASN A 8 13.49 36.55 -12.43
C ASN A 8 13.09 35.46 -11.42
N PRO A 9 12.08 35.68 -10.56
CA PRO A 9 11.58 34.65 -9.66
C PRO A 9 10.84 33.61 -10.50
N GLU A 10 11.22 32.34 -10.43
CA GLU A 10 10.49 31.26 -11.10
C GLU A 10 9.03 31.25 -10.60
N PRO A 11 8.01 31.52 -11.44
CA PRO A 11 6.62 31.26 -11.08
C PRO A 11 6.23 29.89 -11.64
N ASP A 12 7.05 28.88 -11.40
CA ASP A 12 6.82 27.54 -11.95
C ASP A 12 6.05 26.64 -10.96
N MET A 13 5.84 27.09 -9.72
CA MET A 13 4.92 26.46 -8.76
C MET A 13 3.68 27.31 -8.59
N LEU A 14 2.50 26.71 -8.80
CA LEU A 14 1.24 27.38 -8.48
C LEU A 14 1.14 27.56 -6.96
N ASP A 15 0.45 28.60 -6.50
CA ASP A 15 0.30 28.95 -5.08
C ASP A 15 -0.25 27.78 -4.24
N GLU A 16 -0.98 26.85 -4.84
CA GLU A 16 -1.48 25.64 -4.19
C GLU A 16 -0.40 24.59 -3.87
N TYR A 17 0.81 24.74 -4.41
CA TYR A 17 1.93 23.82 -4.26
C TYR A 17 3.04 24.41 -3.38
N ASP A 18 2.69 24.81 -2.15
CA ASP A 18 3.67 25.09 -1.10
C ASP A 18 4.12 23.78 -0.42
N PHE A 19 5.31 23.32 -0.76
CA PHE A 19 5.94 22.14 -0.15
C PHE A 19 6.96 22.49 0.96
N ALA A 20 6.99 23.74 1.45
CA ALA A 20 7.95 24.16 2.47
C ALA A 20 7.87 23.30 3.76
N ASP A 21 6.67 22.83 4.11
CA ASP A 21 6.41 21.96 5.27
C ASP A 21 6.51 20.45 4.95
N GLY A 22 7.02 20.09 3.77
CA GLY A 22 7.16 18.71 3.31
C GLY A 22 8.16 17.91 4.15
N ALA A 23 7.69 16.94 4.93
CA ALA A 23 8.56 16.03 5.69
C ALA A 23 8.88 14.74 4.89
N ARG A 24 10.16 14.51 4.60
CA ARG A 24 10.62 13.25 3.96
C ARG A 24 10.25 12.05 4.82
N GLY A 25 9.54 11.09 4.23
CA GLY A 25 9.18 9.85 4.91
C GLY A 25 8.06 9.99 5.95
N LYS A 26 7.21 11.02 5.87
CA LYS A 26 6.04 11.21 6.76
C LYS A 26 5.18 9.95 6.97
N TYR A 27 5.11 9.09 5.94
CA TYR A 27 4.38 7.83 5.97
C TYR A 27 5.27 6.59 5.88
N ALA A 28 6.60 6.74 5.79
CA ALA A 28 7.53 5.61 5.65
C ALA A 28 7.39 4.61 6.81
N LYS A 29 7.16 5.12 8.02
CA LYS A 29 6.92 4.28 9.21
C LYS A 29 5.63 3.45 9.13
N LEU A 30 4.58 3.95 8.48
CA LEU A 30 3.33 3.19 8.26
C LEU A 30 3.54 2.07 7.24
N TYR A 31 4.51 2.21 6.34
CA TYR A 31 4.93 1.13 5.43
C TYR A 31 5.79 0.09 6.15
N ASP A 32 6.67 0.52 7.07
CA ASP A 32 7.52 -0.38 7.89
C ASP A 32 6.73 -1.25 8.88
N GLU A 33 5.52 -0.83 9.26
CA GLU A 33 4.58 -1.67 10.04
C GLU A 33 4.10 -2.91 9.26
N GLY A 34 4.53 -3.06 8.00
CA GLY A 34 4.52 -4.33 7.30
C GLY A 34 3.13 -4.71 6.80
N THR A 35 2.65 -3.99 5.79
CA THR A 35 1.51 -4.51 5.03
C THR A 35 2.01 -5.69 4.19
N ASN A 36 1.64 -6.92 4.57
CA ASN A 36 1.88 -8.10 3.73
C ASN A 36 0.95 -8.04 2.50
N LEU A 37 1.43 -7.36 1.45
CA LEU A 37 0.72 -7.22 0.19
C LEU A 37 0.90 -8.50 -0.63
N VAL A 38 -0.21 -9.20 -0.86
CA VAL A 38 -0.25 -10.37 -1.74
C VAL A 38 -0.98 -9.98 -3.01
N LEU A 39 -0.27 -10.01 -4.13
CA LEU A 39 -0.87 -9.85 -5.44
C LEU A 39 -1.59 -11.16 -5.81
N LEU A 40 -2.85 -11.05 -6.22
CA LEU A 40 -3.61 -12.17 -6.75
C LEU A 40 -3.35 -12.30 -8.25
N ASP A 41 -3.36 -13.54 -8.75
CA ASP A 41 -3.40 -13.77 -10.18
C ASP A 41 -4.70 -13.21 -10.78
N PRO A 42 -4.70 -12.78 -12.06
CA PRO A 42 -5.84 -12.09 -12.67
C PRO A 42 -7.15 -12.88 -12.62
N ASP A 43 -7.09 -14.19 -12.86
CA ASP A 43 -8.24 -15.10 -12.80
C ASP A 43 -8.82 -15.22 -11.39
N VAL A 44 -7.96 -15.22 -10.37
CA VAL A 44 -8.40 -15.22 -8.97
C VAL A 44 -9.03 -13.87 -8.61
N ALA A 45 -8.46 -12.76 -9.08
CA ALA A 45 -9.00 -11.42 -8.85
C ALA A 45 -10.37 -11.21 -9.51
N GLU A 46 -10.64 -11.83 -10.67
CA GLU A 46 -11.96 -11.81 -11.32
C GLU A 46 -13.07 -12.42 -10.44
N VAL A 47 -12.74 -13.44 -9.64
CA VAL A 47 -13.68 -14.11 -8.74
C VAL A 47 -13.92 -13.30 -7.47
N PHE A 48 -12.93 -12.54 -7.00
CA PHE A 48 -12.99 -11.83 -5.72
C PHE A 48 -13.02 -10.30 -5.89
N PRO A 49 -14.18 -9.63 -5.70
CA PRO A 49 -14.30 -8.20 -5.96
C PRO A 49 -13.56 -7.29 -4.97
N ASN A 50 -13.11 -7.79 -3.81
CA ASN A 50 -12.31 -7.02 -2.86
C ASN A 50 -11.58 -7.92 -1.85
N SER A 51 -10.62 -7.34 -1.12
CA SER A 51 -9.85 -8.03 -0.08
C SER A 51 -10.73 -8.65 1.02
N GLY A 52 -11.91 -8.09 1.30
CA GLY A 52 -12.86 -8.62 2.26
C GLY A 52 -13.41 -9.99 1.86
N SER A 53 -13.74 -10.21 0.57
CA SER A 53 -14.23 -11.50 0.10
C SER A 53 -13.13 -12.57 0.11
N VAL A 54 -11.91 -12.21 -0.30
CA VAL A 54 -10.71 -13.08 -0.23
C VAL A 54 -10.46 -13.55 1.20
N ASN A 55 -10.38 -12.60 2.14
CA ASN A 55 -10.08 -12.90 3.53
C ASN A 55 -11.14 -13.78 4.19
N ARG A 56 -12.43 -13.61 3.84
CA ARG A 56 -13.49 -14.50 4.35
C ARG A 56 -13.32 -15.93 3.83
N ALA A 57 -13.05 -16.11 2.53
CA ALA A 57 -12.85 -17.43 1.94
C ALA A 57 -11.66 -18.16 2.55
N LEU A 58 -10.51 -17.47 2.68
CA LEU A 58 -9.30 -18.06 3.26
C LEU A 58 -9.47 -18.43 4.74
N ARG A 59 -10.21 -17.63 5.52
CA ARG A 59 -10.52 -17.96 6.93
C ARG A 59 -11.40 -19.20 7.05
N ALA A 60 -12.45 -19.29 6.23
CA ALA A 60 -13.32 -20.47 6.20
C ALA A 60 -12.55 -21.74 5.81
N LEU A 61 -11.65 -21.64 4.82
CA LEU A 61 -10.76 -22.75 4.45
C LEU A 61 -9.84 -23.14 5.61
N ALA A 62 -9.25 -22.16 6.30
CA ALA A 62 -8.39 -22.41 7.45
C ALA A 62 -9.14 -23.11 8.60
N ASP A 63 -10.41 -22.76 8.84
CA ASP A 63 -11.26 -23.45 9.82
C ASP A 63 -11.48 -24.92 9.45
N LEU A 64 -11.78 -25.20 8.18
CA LEU A 64 -11.97 -26.57 7.70
C LEU A 64 -10.68 -27.40 7.85
N ILE A 65 -9.53 -26.83 7.48
CA ILE A 65 -8.22 -27.48 7.64
C ILE A 65 -7.96 -27.81 9.12
N ARG A 66 -8.20 -26.86 10.03
CA ARG A 66 -8.03 -27.08 11.48
C ARG A 66 -8.91 -28.21 12.00
N GLN A 67 -10.17 -28.25 11.57
CA GLN A 67 -11.11 -29.31 11.96
C GLN A 67 -10.65 -30.68 11.46
N HIS A 68 -10.22 -30.78 10.19
CA HIS A 68 -9.68 -32.01 9.63
C HIS A 68 -8.41 -32.49 10.35
N ALA A 69 -7.47 -31.59 10.64
CA ALA A 69 -6.24 -31.92 11.35
C ALA A 69 -6.55 -32.49 12.75
N SER A 70 -7.48 -31.89 13.49
CA SER A 70 -7.89 -32.39 14.81
C SER A 70 -8.56 -33.76 14.77
N LYS A 71 -9.27 -34.08 13.68
CA LYS A 71 -9.95 -35.37 13.49
C LYS A 71 -9.00 -36.50 13.10
N THR A 72 -7.88 -36.19 12.44
CA THR A 72 -6.85 -37.19 12.08
C THR A 72 -5.96 -37.57 13.27
N LEU A 73 -5.92 -36.73 14.32
CA LEU A 73 -5.12 -36.93 15.54
C LEU A 73 -5.92 -37.55 16.71
N SER A 74 -7.20 -37.89 16.50
CA SER A 74 -8.09 -38.55 17.46
C SER A 74 -8.48 -39.95 16.99
#